data_AF-A0A377M720-F1
#
_entry.id   AF-A0A377M720-F1
#
_cell.length_a   1.000
_cell.length_b   1.000
_cell.length_c   1.000
_cell.angle_alpha   90.00
_cell.angle_beta   90.00
_cell.angle_gamma   90.00
#
_symmetry.space_group_name_H-M   'P 1'
#
loop_
_entity.id
_entity.type
_entity.pdbx_description
1 polymer ?
#
loop_
_entity_poly.entity_id
_entity_poly.type
_entity_poly.pdbx_seq_one_letter_code
_entity_poly.pdbx_strand_id
1 'polypeptide(L)'
;MIKIESADPQVVYVPTYNPNTVYGTWPTRLTRPPISPSPGEQFTDSLVKGLGFSLGVATTYAIFSNIDWDDDDDWDHHHDDD
;
A
#
# COMPACT_ATOMS: atom_id res chain seq x y z
N MET A 1 46.52 62.78 30.35
CA MET A 1 45.97 61.82 29.36
C MET A 1 45.01 60.92 30.11
N ILE A 2 43.72 60.94 29.80
CA ILE A 2 42.73 59.99 30.32
C ILE A 2 42.32 59.12 29.15
N LYS A 3 42.52 57.81 29.29
CA LYS A 3 42.14 56.79 28.33
C LYS A 3 40.91 56.11 28.89
N ILE A 4 39.73 56.35 28.30
CA ILE A 4 38.55 55.56 28.60
C ILE A 4 38.72 54.26 27.84
N GLU A 5 39.17 53.24 28.54
CA GLU A 5 39.16 51.87 28.02
C GLU A 5 37.71 51.38 28.02
N SER A 6 37.31 50.66 26.97
CA SER A 6 35.96 50.08 26.90
C SER A 6 35.71 49.28 28.16
N ALA A 7 34.58 49.50 28.84
CA ALA A 7 34.15 48.62 29.92
C ALA A 7 33.98 47.23 29.31
N ASP A 8 34.98 46.38 29.55
CA ASP A 8 35.11 44.97 29.22
C ASP A 8 34.07 44.44 28.20
N PRO A 9 34.33 44.54 26.88
CA PRO A 9 33.35 44.17 25.85
C PRO A 9 33.11 42.66 25.72
N GLN A 10 33.60 41.84 26.65
CA GLN A 10 33.66 40.39 26.49
C GLN A 10 32.43 39.62 26.98
N VAL A 11 31.36 40.28 27.44
CA VAL A 11 30.16 39.57 27.93
C VAL A 11 28.97 39.79 27.00
N VAL A 12 28.88 38.99 25.94
CA VAL A 12 27.64 38.85 25.17
C VAL A 12 26.75 37.86 25.91
N TYR A 13 25.73 38.35 26.60
CA TYR A 13 24.71 37.48 27.20
C TYR A 13 23.76 37.01 26.09
N VAL A 14 23.96 35.79 25.60
CA VAL A 14 22.99 35.12 24.73
C VAL A 14 21.94 34.46 25.63
N PRO A 15 20.67 34.92 25.61
CA PRO A 15 19.65 34.28 26.41
C PRO A 15 19.44 32.84 25.92
N THR A 16 19.57 31.88 26.81
CA THR A 16 19.27 30.48 26.54
C THR A 16 17.79 30.23 26.84
N TYR A 17 16.94 30.35 25.83
CA TYR A 17 15.52 30.01 25.97
C TYR A 17 15.30 28.52 25.74
N ASN A 18 14.43 27.90 26.53
CA ASN A 18 13.97 26.54 26.29
C ASN A 18 12.99 26.54 25.09
N PRO A 19 13.34 25.96 23.93
CA PRO A 19 12.47 25.98 22.76
C PRO A 19 11.16 25.22 22.99
N ASN A 20 11.10 24.28 23.94
CA ASN A 20 9.87 23.57 24.30
C ASN A 20 8.83 24.48 24.96
N THR A 21 9.24 25.62 25.53
CA THR A 21 8.30 26.61 26.09
C THR A 21 7.50 27.31 24.98
N VAL A 22 8.13 27.55 23.83
CA VAL A 22 7.52 28.29 22.72
C VAL A 22 6.81 27.34 21.76
N TYR A 23 7.44 26.22 21.42
CA TYR A 23 6.95 25.31 20.37
C TYR A 23 6.38 23.99 20.91
N GLY A 24 6.46 23.76 22.23
CA GLY A 24 6.09 22.47 22.82
C GLY A 24 7.02 21.34 22.39
N THR A 25 6.73 20.14 22.90
CA THR A 25 7.39 18.91 22.44
C THR A 25 6.64 18.38 21.24
N TRP A 26 7.33 18.17 20.12
CA TRP A 26 6.74 17.49 18.98
C TRP A 26 6.35 16.06 19.36
N PRO A 27 5.13 15.60 19.00
CA PRO A 27 4.76 14.21 19.21
C PRO A 27 5.75 13.30 18.51
N THR A 28 6.28 12.32 19.24
CA THR A 28 7.08 11.25 18.62
C THR A 28 6.18 10.50 17.65
N ARG A 29 6.57 10.46 16.37
CA ARG A 29 5.87 9.64 15.38
C ARG A 29 6.00 8.18 15.78
N LEU A 30 4.94 7.61 16.35
CA LEU A 30 4.76 6.18 16.53
C LEU A 30 4.34 5.55 15.19
N THR A 31 5.25 5.55 14.23
CA THR A 31 5.11 4.74 13.01
C THR A 31 5.57 3.32 13.32
N ARG A 32 4.70 2.53 13.96
CA ARG A 32 4.90 1.07 14.02
C ARG A 32 4.61 0.49 12.64
N PRO A 33 5.53 -0.28 12.03
CA PRO A 33 5.26 -0.97 10.77
C PRO A 33 4.03 -1.88 10.89
N PRO A 34 3.22 -2.04 9.83
CA PRO A 34 2.19 -3.06 9.79
C PRO A 34 2.82 -4.44 10.01
N ILE A 35 2.18 -5.28 10.81
CA ILE A 35 2.61 -6.68 10.98
C ILE A 35 2.22 -7.45 9.71
N SER A 36 3.18 -8.17 9.13
CA SER A 36 2.91 -9.09 8.02
C SER A 36 1.98 -10.24 8.47
N PRO A 37 1.00 -10.64 7.65
CA PRO A 37 0.13 -11.77 7.97
C PRO A 37 0.94 -13.06 8.10
N SER A 38 0.54 -13.92 9.04
CA SER A 38 1.16 -15.23 9.25
C SER A 38 1.02 -16.13 8.01
N PRO A 39 1.90 -17.13 7.82
CA PRO A 39 1.77 -18.06 6.69
C PRO A 39 0.40 -18.75 6.60
N GLY A 40 -0.23 -19.06 7.74
CA GLY A 40 -1.56 -19.66 7.79
C GLY A 40 -2.67 -18.70 7.35
N GLU A 41 -2.58 -17.42 7.73
CA GLU A 41 -3.49 -16.39 7.27
C GLU A 41 -3.34 -16.17 5.76
N GLN A 42 -2.11 -16.10 5.24
CA GLN A 42 -1.85 -15.95 3.80
C GLN A 42 -2.42 -17.10 2.98
N PHE A 43 -2.25 -18.34 3.45
CA PHE A 43 -2.83 -19.52 2.80
C PHE A 43 -4.35 -19.52 2.83
N THR A 44 -4.95 -19.18 3.96
CA THR A 44 -6.42 -19.13 4.10
C THR A 44 -7.01 -18.05 3.20
N ASP A 45 -6.40 -16.87 3.18
CA ASP A 45 -6.81 -15.76 2.31
C ASP A 45 -6.75 -16.15 0.83
N SER A 46 -5.69 -16.84 0.40
CA SER A 46 -5.53 -17.24 -1.00
C SER A 46 -6.55 -18.32 -1.39
N LEU A 47 -6.84 -19.26 -0.49
CA LEU A 47 -7.86 -20.28 -0.70
C LEU A 47 -9.25 -19.66 -0.87
N VAL A 48 -9.66 -18.78 0.05
CA VAL A 48 -10.97 -18.12 0.00
C VAL A 48 -11.12 -17.28 -1.26
N LYS A 49 -10.06 -16.54 -1.65
CA LYS A 49 -10.04 -15.77 -2.90
C LYS A 49 -10.17 -16.68 -4.12
N GLY A 50 -9.45 -17.80 -4.13
CA GLY A 50 -9.51 -18.78 -5.22
C GLY A 50 -10.91 -19.39 -5.39
N LEU A 51 -11.55 -19.79 -4.28
CA LEU A 51 -12.91 -20.31 -4.29
C LEU A 51 -13.93 -19.25 -4.74
N GLY A 52 -13.80 -18.00 -4.29
CA GLY A 52 -14.67 -16.91 -4.73
C GLY A 52 -14.55 -16.62 -6.22
N PHE A 53 -13.34 -16.62 -6.76
CA PHE A 53 -13.10 -16.42 -8.19
C PHE A 53 -13.68 -17.56 -9.04
N SER A 54 -13.39 -18.82 -8.68
CA SER A 54 -13.88 -19.97 -9.46
C SER A 54 -15.41 -20.06 -9.44
N LEU A 55 -16.04 -19.76 -8.30
CA LEU A 55 -17.49 -19.70 -8.19
C LEU A 55 -18.09 -18.63 -9.12
N GLY A 56 -17.46 -17.46 -9.22
CA GLY A 56 -17.88 -16.40 -10.14
C GLY A 56 -17.80 -16.82 -11.61
N VAL A 57 -16.70 -17.47 -12.00
CA VAL A 57 -16.51 -18.02 -13.36
C VAL A 57 -17.58 -19.07 -13.67
N ALA A 58 -17.78 -20.04 -12.77
CA ALA A 58 -18.76 -21.12 -12.96
C ALA A 58 -20.19 -20.57 -13.05
N THR A 59 -20.54 -19.58 -12.23
CA THR A 59 -21.86 -18.93 -12.27
C THR A 59 -22.07 -18.20 -13.60
N THR A 60 -21.04 -17.51 -14.09
CA THR A 60 -21.11 -16.82 -15.38
C THR A 60 -21.28 -17.82 -16.51
N TYR A 61 -20.48 -18.90 -16.51
CA TYR A 61 -20.65 -19.98 -17.49
C TYR A 61 -22.07 -20.54 -17.45
N ALA A 62 -22.62 -20.90 -16.28
CA ALA A 62 -23.96 -21.45 -16.17
C ALA A 62 -25.08 -20.52 -16.66
N ILE A 63 -24.92 -19.19 -16.57
CA ILE A 63 -25.89 -18.21 -17.08
C ILE A 63 -25.81 -18.08 -18.61
N PHE A 64 -24.59 -18.08 -19.16
CA PHE A 64 -24.34 -17.76 -20.57
C PHE A 64 -24.05 -18.98 -21.45
N SER A 65 -23.96 -20.20 -20.89
CA SER A 65 -23.68 -21.44 -21.62
C SER A 65 -24.86 -21.95 -22.43
N ASN A 66 -26.08 -21.45 -22.18
CA ASN A 66 -27.28 -21.75 -22.97
C ASN A 66 -27.46 -20.79 -24.17
N ILE A 67 -26.45 -19.97 -24.46
CA ILE A 67 -26.36 -19.20 -25.70
C ILE A 67 -25.47 -20.02 -26.63
N ASP A 68 -25.94 -20.28 -27.85
CA ASP A 68 -25.21 -21.06 -28.86
C ASP A 68 -24.00 -20.26 -29.38
N TRP A 69 -22.90 -20.27 -28.63
CA TRP A 69 -21.62 -19.70 -29.07
C TRP A 69 -20.84 -20.65 -30.02
N ASP A 70 -21.32 -21.88 -30.21
CA ASP A 70 -20.73 -22.94 -31.05
C ASP A 70 -21.22 -22.93 -32.52
N ASP A 71 -22.05 -21.96 -32.93
CA ASP A 71 -22.65 -21.87 -34.28
C ASP A 71 -21.70 -21.22 -35.31
N ASP A 72 -20.43 -21.64 -35.36
CA ASP A 72 -19.48 -21.29 -36.44
C ASP A 72 -18.36 -22.34 -36.65
N ASP A 73 -18.51 -23.56 -36.10
CA ASP A 73 -17.51 -24.64 -36.18
C ASP A 73 -17.88 -25.71 -37.25
N ASP A 74 -18.58 -25.34 -38.33
CA ASP A 74 -18.97 -26.25 -39.42
C ASP A 74 -17.98 -26.27 -40.60
N TRP A 75 -16.69 -25.94 -40.39
CA TRP A 75 -15.68 -26.02 -41.44
C TRP A 75 -14.77 -27.24 -41.23
N ASP A 76 -14.93 -28.20 -42.16
CA ASP A 76 -14.00 -29.29 -42.52
C ASP A 76 -14.44 -30.72 -42.21
N HIS A 77 -15.61 -31.13 -42.72
CA HIS A 77 -15.91 -32.54 -42.98
C HIS A 77 -16.44 -32.79 -44.40
N HIS A 78 -15.68 -32.38 -45.42
CA HIS A 78 -15.85 -32.93 -46.76
C HIS A 78 -14.48 -33.15 -47.39
N HIS A 79 -14.05 -34.41 -47.45
CA HIS A 79 -13.51 -34.99 -48.68
C HIS A 79 -13.71 -36.50 -48.58
N ASP A 80 -14.79 -36.95 -49.23
CA ASP A 80 -14.87 -38.28 -49.83
C ASP A 80 -13.63 -38.51 -50.70
N ASP A 81 -13.10 -39.74 -50.69
CA ASP A 81 -12.53 -40.43 -51.87
C ASP A 81 -12.15 -41.88 -51.47
N ASP A 82 -12.98 -42.82 -51.94
CA ASP A 82 -12.79 -44.26 -52.29
C ASP A 82 -11.89 -45.20 -51.46
#